data_AF-A0A957T3Q6-F1
#
_entry.id   AF-A0A957T3Q6-F1
#
_cell.length_a   1.000
_cell.length_b   1.000
_cell.length_c   1.000
_cell.angle_alpha   90.00
_cell.angle_beta   90.00
_cell.angle_gamma   90.00
#
_symmetry.space_group_name_H-M   'P 1'
#
loop_
_entity.id
_entity.type
_entity.pdbx_description
1 polymer ?
#
loop_
_entity_poly.entity_id
_entity_poly.type
_entity_poly.pdbx_seq_one_letter_code
_entity_poly.pdbx_strand_id
1 'polypeptide(L)'
;TGQAAAADTLIQGNVGPSLFSVILIPNPGVEPQTLVAIYEEELAQLREGDVTTAELNKAVNQIRTETLNSLESVLSVAESVQAANFYLDNPELLLNELERYQAVTPADIERVAEQYLQPESRNLINVVMAEPTAPAAQPVSPLPQPVSPLAPSTAVTATVAPTVTAPMTTTPMTTTPMTTTNGTEEPPMSATPMPTATNAITQTDATQTTTLAERATPPPPLPVQALNLPPISQSELDNGLNVISVSQDQLPIFTAVLVLPGGESAAPAAQTGVAALTADLLTRGTTTRSAQEIAGTIEETGGQLIATAGQDTLNVLVSGLSENFAESLALLGDVALNPTFPAQEL
;
A
#
# COMPACT_ATOMS: atom_id res chain seq x y z
N THR A 1 -23.14 -3.48 13.97
CA THR A 1 -24.27 -2.56 14.27
C THR A 1 -24.77 -1.72 13.09
N GLY A 2 -24.00 -1.49 12.01
CA GLY A 2 -24.47 -0.71 10.84
C GLY A 2 -24.52 0.82 11.05
N GLN A 3 -23.89 1.32 12.12
CA GLN A 3 -23.93 2.75 12.48
C GLN A 3 -22.70 3.55 12.02
N ALA A 4 -21.67 2.87 11.52
CA ALA A 4 -20.47 3.47 10.96
C ALA A 4 -20.51 3.40 9.42
N ALA A 5 -20.04 4.45 8.77
CA ALA A 5 -19.73 4.50 7.34
C ALA A 5 -18.38 3.84 7.02
N ALA A 6 -17.44 3.88 7.98
CA ALA A 6 -16.16 3.18 7.92
C ALA A 6 -15.66 2.85 9.34
N ALA A 7 -14.93 1.74 9.46
CA ALA A 7 -14.28 1.29 10.68
C ALA A 7 -12.94 0.63 10.31
N ASP A 8 -11.85 1.39 10.36
CA ASP A 8 -10.53 0.97 9.87
C ASP A 8 -9.55 0.81 11.03
N THR A 9 -8.70 -0.22 10.97
CA THR A 9 -7.61 -0.44 11.92
C THR A 9 -6.26 -0.24 11.25
N LEU A 10 -5.37 0.54 11.86
CA LEU A 10 -4.04 0.82 11.35
C LEU A 10 -2.99 0.49 12.41
N ILE A 11 -1.91 -0.18 11.97
CA ILE A 11 -0.76 -0.54 12.79
C ILE A 11 0.48 0.08 12.16
N GLN A 12 1.25 0.84 12.95
CA GLN A 12 2.55 1.39 12.55
C GLN A 12 3.66 0.75 13.38
N GLY A 13 4.19 -0.39 12.94
CA GLY A 13 5.17 -1.14 13.74
C GLY A 13 5.99 -2.15 12.95
N ASN A 14 7.32 -2.05 13.10
CA ASN A 14 8.27 -3.00 12.49
C ASN A 14 9.11 -3.74 13.56
N VAL A 15 9.46 -3.09 14.69
CA VAL A 15 10.13 -3.72 15.88
C VAL A 15 9.87 -2.98 17.20
N GLY A 16 9.77 -1.64 17.16
CA GLY A 16 9.61 -0.80 18.36
C GLY A 16 8.16 -0.66 18.85
N PRO A 17 7.93 0.09 19.94
CA PRO A 17 6.58 0.43 20.40
C PRO A 17 5.81 1.13 19.27
N SER A 18 4.78 0.45 18.78
CA SER A 18 4.01 0.77 17.60
C SER A 18 2.71 1.49 17.93
N LEU A 19 2.24 2.37 17.05
CA LEU A 19 0.90 2.93 17.18
C LEU A 19 -0.13 1.93 16.62
N PHE A 20 -1.06 1.51 17.48
CA PHE A 20 -2.33 0.92 17.08
C PHE A 20 -3.39 2.03 17.10
N SER A 21 -4.10 2.23 15.99
CA SER A 21 -5.14 3.25 15.89
C SER A 21 -6.35 2.73 15.12
N VAL A 22 -7.55 2.97 15.67
CA VAL A 22 -8.83 2.67 15.02
C VAL A 22 -9.47 3.97 14.59
N ILE A 23 -9.89 4.05 13.33
CA ILE A 23 -10.62 5.18 12.76
C ILE A 23 -12.08 4.76 12.60
N LEU A 24 -12.99 5.51 13.23
CA LEU A 24 -14.43 5.27 13.17
C LEU A 24 -15.11 6.48 12.54
N ILE A 25 -15.81 6.28 11.42
CA ILE A 25 -16.57 7.33 10.73
C ILE A 25 -18.06 7.03 10.93
N PRO A 26 -18.84 7.89 11.61
CA PRO A 26 -20.28 7.67 11.80
C PRO A 26 -21.08 7.88 10.51
N ASN A 27 -22.17 7.12 10.38
CA ASN A 27 -23.19 7.38 9.37
C ASN A 27 -23.89 8.74 9.62
N PRO A 28 -24.43 9.39 8.57
CA PRO A 28 -25.12 10.67 8.73
C PRO A 28 -26.22 10.63 9.80
N GLY A 29 -26.11 11.50 10.80
CA GLY A 29 -27.05 11.56 11.94
C GLY A 29 -26.73 10.64 13.12
N VAL A 30 -25.65 9.85 13.06
CA VAL A 30 -25.12 9.10 14.22
C VAL A 30 -24.14 9.97 14.99
N GLU A 31 -24.39 10.18 16.29
CA GLU A 31 -23.47 10.91 17.17
C GLU A 31 -22.18 10.10 17.41
N PRO A 32 -20.97 10.70 17.31
CA PRO A 32 -19.70 9.98 17.46
C PRO A 32 -19.56 9.19 18.77
N GLN A 33 -20.16 9.68 19.86
CA GLN A 33 -20.15 9.01 21.17
C GLN A 33 -20.84 7.64 21.14
N THR A 34 -21.80 7.45 20.22
CA THR A 34 -22.48 6.15 20.01
C THR A 34 -21.48 5.10 19.52
N LEU A 35 -20.62 5.47 18.56
CA LEU A 35 -19.58 4.57 18.06
C LEU A 35 -18.49 4.31 19.11
N VAL A 36 -18.13 5.31 19.92
CA VAL A 36 -17.18 5.12 21.04
C VAL A 36 -17.73 4.14 22.07
N ALA A 37 -19.03 4.19 22.38
CA ALA A 37 -19.67 3.25 23.30
C ALA A 37 -19.69 1.82 22.73
N ILE A 38 -20.06 1.64 21.47
CA ILE A 38 -20.02 0.33 20.79
C ILE A 38 -18.59 -0.21 20.78
N TYR A 39 -17.60 0.59 20.39
CA TYR A 39 -16.19 0.19 20.37
C TYR A 39 -15.67 -0.25 21.75
N GLU A 40 -16.11 0.37 22.84
CA GLU A 40 -15.75 -0.05 24.21
C GLU A 40 -16.42 -1.36 24.63
N GLU A 41 -17.63 -1.65 24.13
CA GLU A 41 -18.33 -2.92 24.35
C GLU A 41 -17.59 -4.07 23.64
N GLU A 42 -17.20 -3.87 22.38
CA GLU A 42 -16.37 -4.81 21.61
C GLU A 42 -14.99 -5.03 22.29
N LEU A 43 -14.32 -3.96 22.73
CA LEU A 43 -13.08 -4.08 23.50
C LEU A 43 -13.27 -4.79 24.85
N ALA A 44 -14.45 -4.69 25.49
CA ALA A 44 -14.73 -5.42 26.72
C ALA A 44 -14.83 -6.92 26.45
N GLN A 45 -15.58 -7.34 25.42
CA GLN A 45 -15.71 -8.75 25.01
C GLN A 45 -14.34 -9.37 24.66
N LEU A 46 -13.47 -8.64 23.95
CA LEU A 46 -12.10 -9.07 23.66
C LEU A 46 -11.23 -9.26 24.93
N ARG A 47 -11.47 -8.48 25.99
CA ARG A 47 -10.79 -8.61 27.30
C ARG A 47 -11.41 -9.69 28.20
N GLU A 48 -12.68 -10.06 27.96
CA GLU A 48 -13.41 -11.08 28.73
C GLU A 48 -13.28 -12.49 28.13
N GLY A 49 -12.55 -12.63 27.01
CA GLY A 49 -12.21 -13.92 26.41
C GLY A 49 -13.24 -14.47 25.41
N ASP A 50 -14.15 -13.63 24.92
CA ASP A 50 -15.24 -14.05 24.02
C ASP A 50 -14.78 -14.45 22.60
N VAL A 51 -13.50 -14.28 22.26
CA VAL A 51 -12.93 -14.65 20.94
C VAL A 51 -13.08 -16.16 20.70
N THR A 52 -13.91 -16.53 19.73
CA THR A 52 -14.08 -17.95 19.38
C THR A 52 -12.95 -18.45 18.49
N THR A 53 -12.70 -19.77 18.51
CA THR A 53 -11.78 -20.41 17.55
C THR A 53 -12.22 -20.22 16.10
N ALA A 54 -13.52 -20.07 15.84
CA ALA A 54 -14.03 -19.83 14.49
C ALA A 54 -13.64 -18.45 13.96
N GLU A 55 -13.78 -17.40 14.78
CA GLU A 55 -13.36 -16.03 14.43
C GLU A 55 -11.84 -15.92 14.27
N LEU A 56 -11.08 -16.58 15.15
CA LEU A 56 -9.62 -16.65 15.00
C LEU A 56 -9.21 -17.35 13.70
N ASN A 57 -9.86 -18.47 13.35
CA ASN A 57 -9.59 -19.17 12.09
C ASN A 57 -9.90 -18.31 10.86
N LYS A 58 -11.00 -17.53 10.88
CA LYS A 58 -11.31 -16.55 9.81
C LYS A 58 -10.18 -15.54 9.63
N ALA A 59 -9.73 -14.91 10.72
CA ALA A 59 -8.65 -13.92 10.68
C ALA A 59 -7.32 -14.55 10.18
N VAL A 60 -6.99 -15.76 10.63
CA VAL A 60 -5.80 -16.50 10.16
C VAL A 60 -5.91 -16.86 8.67
N ASN A 61 -7.08 -17.23 8.18
CA ASN A 61 -7.29 -17.53 6.76
C ASN A 61 -7.17 -16.28 5.88
N GLN A 62 -7.65 -15.12 6.33
CA GLN A 62 -7.43 -13.84 5.65
C GLN A 62 -5.94 -13.48 5.57
N ILE A 63 -5.22 -13.46 6.71
CA ILE A 63 -3.78 -13.18 6.76
C ILE A 63 -2.99 -14.14 5.87
N ARG A 64 -3.38 -15.43 5.84
CA ARG A 64 -2.76 -16.44 4.97
C ARG A 64 -2.93 -16.09 3.49
N THR A 65 -4.13 -15.76 3.04
CA THR A 65 -4.38 -15.39 1.64
C THR A 65 -3.67 -14.09 1.26
N GLU A 66 -3.69 -13.07 2.12
CA GLU A 66 -2.94 -11.82 1.91
C GLU A 66 -1.43 -12.07 1.78
N THR A 67 -0.88 -12.89 2.68
CA THR A 67 0.53 -13.31 2.62
C THR A 67 0.82 -14.03 1.31
N LEU A 68 0.04 -15.04 0.94
CA LEU A 68 0.25 -15.80 -0.29
C LEU A 68 0.15 -14.92 -1.55
N ASN A 69 -0.85 -14.03 -1.64
CA ASN A 69 -0.99 -13.07 -2.73
C ASN A 69 0.22 -12.11 -2.80
N SER A 70 0.78 -11.69 -1.66
CA SER A 70 1.99 -10.84 -1.65
C SER A 70 3.22 -11.56 -2.23
N LEU A 71 3.30 -12.89 -2.11
CA LEU A 71 4.44 -13.70 -2.58
C LEU A 71 4.43 -13.96 -4.09
N GLU A 72 3.37 -13.58 -4.83
CA GLU A 72 3.35 -13.66 -6.30
C GLU A 72 4.43 -12.76 -6.95
N SER A 73 4.87 -11.71 -6.26
CA SER A 73 5.81 -10.72 -6.75
C SER A 73 7.23 -10.98 -6.24
N VAL A 74 8.18 -11.18 -7.17
CA VAL A 74 9.61 -11.30 -6.85
C VAL A 74 10.14 -10.08 -6.07
N LEU A 75 9.59 -8.89 -6.35
CA LEU A 75 9.94 -7.67 -5.61
C LEU A 75 9.45 -7.76 -4.16
N SER A 76 8.21 -8.17 -3.94
CA SER A 76 7.60 -8.28 -2.61
C SER A 76 8.26 -9.38 -1.77
N VAL A 77 8.64 -10.51 -2.38
CA VAL A 77 9.49 -11.53 -1.72
C VAL A 77 10.83 -10.93 -1.28
N ALA A 78 11.49 -10.15 -2.14
CA ALA A 78 12.76 -9.52 -1.81
C ALA A 78 12.64 -8.44 -0.71
N GLU A 79 11.59 -7.63 -0.75
CA GLU A 79 11.27 -6.62 0.26
C GLU A 79 10.97 -7.27 1.62
N SER A 80 10.17 -8.32 1.66
CA SER A 80 9.83 -9.01 2.91
C SER A 80 11.00 -9.79 3.50
N VAL A 81 11.85 -10.43 2.69
CA VAL A 81 13.11 -11.05 3.16
C VAL A 81 14.08 -9.97 3.68
N GLN A 82 14.18 -8.81 3.01
CA GLN A 82 14.97 -7.68 3.50
C GLN A 82 14.43 -7.17 4.84
N ALA A 83 13.10 -6.99 4.96
CA ALA A 83 12.46 -6.52 6.18
C ALA A 83 12.68 -7.50 7.34
N ALA A 84 12.45 -8.80 7.14
CA ALA A 84 12.68 -9.83 8.15
C ALA A 84 14.14 -9.87 8.62
N ASN A 85 15.10 -9.74 7.70
CA ASN A 85 16.52 -9.64 8.06
C ASN A 85 16.84 -8.33 8.80
N PHE A 86 16.32 -7.18 8.36
CA PHE A 86 16.67 -5.87 8.93
C PHE A 86 16.03 -5.61 10.30
N TYR A 87 14.83 -6.13 10.52
CA TYR A 87 14.05 -5.88 11.73
C TYR A 87 14.15 -7.01 12.76
N LEU A 88 14.32 -8.26 12.32
CA LEU A 88 14.24 -9.45 13.19
C LEU A 88 15.53 -10.30 13.14
N ASP A 89 16.60 -9.81 12.49
CA ASP A 89 17.89 -10.47 12.28
C ASP A 89 17.78 -11.90 11.69
N ASN A 90 16.68 -12.21 11.00
CA ASN A 90 16.41 -13.54 10.44
C ASN A 90 15.63 -13.48 9.12
N PRO A 91 16.27 -13.68 7.96
CA PRO A 91 15.61 -13.67 6.65
C PRO A 91 14.66 -14.86 6.42
N GLU A 92 14.79 -15.95 7.17
CA GLU A 92 13.94 -17.15 7.02
C GLU A 92 12.61 -17.03 7.76
N LEU A 93 12.38 -15.98 8.56
CA LEU A 93 11.14 -15.86 9.34
C LEU A 93 9.87 -15.84 8.49
N LEU A 94 9.95 -15.30 7.27
CA LEU A 94 8.84 -15.30 6.31
C LEU A 94 8.40 -16.73 5.91
N LEU A 95 9.33 -17.69 5.85
CA LEU A 95 9.03 -19.07 5.47
C LEU A 95 8.17 -19.79 6.53
N ASN A 96 8.32 -19.39 7.80
CA ASN A 96 7.62 -19.98 8.94
C ASN A 96 6.56 -19.01 9.53
N GLU A 97 6.31 -17.87 8.89
CA GLU A 97 5.42 -16.83 9.43
C GLU A 97 3.96 -17.31 9.51
N LEU A 98 3.52 -18.04 8.48
CA LEU A 98 2.21 -18.65 8.45
C LEU A 98 1.99 -19.67 9.59
N GLU A 99 3.01 -20.49 9.90
CA GLU A 99 2.96 -21.43 11.02
C GLU A 99 2.82 -20.70 12.37
N ARG A 100 3.44 -19.52 12.50
CA ARG A 100 3.34 -18.69 13.70
C ARG A 100 1.95 -18.08 13.85
N TYR A 101 1.30 -17.64 12.78
CA TYR A 101 -0.11 -17.20 12.82
C TYR A 101 -1.06 -18.34 13.18
N GLN A 102 -0.84 -19.54 12.63
CA GLN A 102 -1.64 -20.74 12.95
C GLN A 102 -1.44 -21.24 14.39
N ALA A 103 -0.31 -20.93 15.03
CA ALA A 103 -0.03 -21.29 16.42
C ALA A 103 -0.65 -20.33 17.46
N VAL A 104 -1.25 -19.20 17.03
CA VAL A 104 -1.94 -18.26 17.93
C VAL A 104 -3.19 -18.93 18.51
N THR A 105 -3.46 -18.71 19.79
CA THR A 105 -4.67 -19.18 20.47
C THR A 105 -5.60 -18.03 20.85
N PRO A 106 -6.90 -18.25 21.10
CA PRO A 106 -7.78 -17.20 21.62
C PRO A 106 -7.27 -16.58 22.94
N ALA A 107 -6.67 -17.39 23.80
CA ALA A 107 -6.06 -16.93 25.05
C ALA A 107 -4.83 -16.02 24.83
N ASP A 108 -4.15 -16.11 23.69
CA ASP A 108 -3.11 -15.14 23.32
C ASP A 108 -3.70 -13.78 22.91
N ILE A 109 -4.86 -13.79 22.26
CA ILE A 109 -5.59 -12.57 21.91
C ILE A 109 -6.13 -11.89 23.17
N GLU A 110 -6.80 -12.64 24.05
CA GLU A 110 -7.27 -12.21 25.37
C GLU A 110 -6.14 -11.55 26.17
N ARG A 111 -5.01 -12.25 26.34
CA ARG A 111 -3.82 -11.75 27.03
C ARG A 111 -3.26 -10.44 26.43
N VAL A 112 -3.31 -10.28 25.11
CA VAL A 112 -2.87 -9.05 24.43
C VAL A 112 -3.89 -7.92 24.60
N ALA A 113 -5.19 -8.23 24.56
CA ALA A 113 -6.27 -7.28 24.82
C ALA A 113 -6.21 -6.76 26.27
N GLU A 114 -6.06 -7.64 27.26
CA GLU A 114 -5.83 -7.29 28.66
C GLU A 114 -4.59 -6.40 28.85
N GLN A 115 -3.50 -6.66 28.11
CA GLN A 115 -2.25 -5.93 28.30
C GLN A 115 -2.26 -4.53 27.64
N TYR A 116 -2.89 -4.39 26.47
CA TYR A 116 -2.72 -3.19 25.62
C TYR A 116 -4.01 -2.43 25.31
N LEU A 117 -5.18 -3.08 25.32
CA LEU A 117 -6.46 -2.47 24.94
C LEU A 117 -7.25 -1.94 26.15
N GLN A 118 -6.52 -1.42 27.15
CA GLN A 118 -7.11 -0.83 28.36
C GLN A 118 -7.69 0.58 28.10
N PRO A 119 -8.83 0.96 28.71
CA PRO A 119 -9.47 2.26 28.48
C PRO A 119 -8.55 3.46 28.78
N GLU A 120 -7.63 3.32 29.75
CA GLU A 120 -6.66 4.35 30.15
C GLU A 120 -5.44 4.44 29.22
N SER A 121 -5.22 3.44 28.34
CA SER A 121 -4.04 3.35 27.46
C SER A 121 -4.24 3.94 26.07
N ARG A 122 -5.37 4.62 25.82
CA ARG A 122 -5.70 5.21 24.50
C ARG A 122 -5.84 6.73 24.54
N ASN A 123 -5.62 7.35 23.38
CA ASN A 123 -5.99 8.76 23.12
C ASN A 123 -7.21 8.79 22.19
N LEU A 124 -8.30 9.45 22.60
CA LEU A 124 -9.48 9.66 21.76
C LEU A 124 -9.39 11.02 21.06
N ILE A 125 -9.36 11.02 19.73
CA ILE A 125 -9.37 12.25 18.91
C ILE A 125 -10.73 12.33 18.22
N ASN A 126 -11.56 13.30 18.61
CA ASN A 126 -12.83 13.58 17.94
C ASN A 126 -12.65 14.73 16.94
N VAL A 127 -12.81 14.46 15.65
CA VAL A 127 -12.73 15.47 14.58
C VAL A 127 -14.15 15.82 14.13
N VAL A 128 -14.69 16.90 14.72
CA VAL A 128 -15.96 17.48 14.28
C VAL A 128 -15.66 18.50 13.19
N MET A 129 -16.24 18.33 11.99
CA MET A 129 -16.23 19.40 11.00
C MET A 129 -17.01 20.58 11.57
N ALA A 130 -16.35 21.74 11.72
CA ALA A 130 -17.07 22.97 12.02
C ALA A 130 -18.11 23.19 10.91
N GLU A 131 -19.31 23.67 11.28
CA GLU A 131 -20.27 24.14 10.29
C GLU A 131 -19.56 25.08 9.31
N PRO A 132 -19.87 25.02 8.00
CA PRO A 132 -19.25 25.87 7.00
C PRO A 132 -19.63 27.32 7.26
N THR A 133 -18.90 27.94 8.17
CA THR A 133 -18.94 29.36 8.47
C THR A 133 -18.49 30.01 7.19
N ALA A 134 -19.44 30.54 6.42
CA ALA A 134 -19.18 31.25 5.17
C ALA A 134 -18.01 32.20 5.44
N PRO A 135 -16.87 32.04 4.73
CA PRO A 135 -15.59 32.56 5.21
C PRO A 135 -15.74 34.04 5.49
N ALA A 136 -15.68 34.39 6.78
CA ALA A 136 -15.87 35.76 7.23
C ALA A 136 -14.89 36.61 6.43
N ALA A 137 -15.44 37.48 5.57
CA ALA A 137 -14.69 38.09 4.49
C ALA A 137 -13.43 38.72 5.05
N GLN A 138 -12.30 38.04 4.86
CA GLN A 138 -11.05 38.50 5.46
C GLN A 138 -10.81 39.88 4.87
N PRO A 139 -10.63 40.93 5.69
CA PRO A 139 -10.37 42.26 5.17
C PRO A 139 -9.10 42.13 4.35
N VAL A 140 -9.25 42.17 3.02
CA VAL A 140 -8.15 42.07 2.07
C VAL A 140 -7.16 43.16 2.47
N SER A 141 -6.04 42.74 3.06
CA SER A 141 -5.02 43.66 3.52
C SER A 141 -4.61 44.47 2.29
N PRO A 142 -4.74 45.81 2.30
CA PRO A 142 -4.45 46.60 1.11
C PRO A 142 -3.04 46.28 0.64
N LEU A 143 -2.88 46.02 -0.66
CA LEU A 143 -1.56 45.83 -1.27
C LEU A 143 -0.64 46.95 -0.76
N PRO A 144 0.57 46.63 -0.27
CA PRO A 144 1.44 47.62 0.36
C PRO A 144 1.68 48.78 -0.62
N GLN A 145 1.24 49.97 -0.21
CA GLN A 145 1.34 51.17 -1.03
C GLN A 145 2.82 51.45 -1.35
N PRO A 146 3.16 51.82 -2.59
CA PRO A 146 4.54 52.11 -2.96
C PRO A 146 5.06 53.28 -2.11
N VAL A 147 6.14 53.05 -1.37
CA VAL A 147 6.76 54.07 -0.53
C VAL A 147 7.23 55.24 -1.40
N SER A 148 6.72 56.44 -1.10
CA SER A 148 7.11 57.67 -1.79
C SER A 148 8.51 58.12 -1.35
N PRO A 149 9.27 58.80 -2.23
CA PRO A 149 10.73 58.79 -2.19
C PRO A 149 11.35 59.75 -1.17
N LEU A 150 12.55 59.40 -0.68
CA LEU A 150 13.47 60.40 -0.13
C LEU A 150 13.99 61.30 -1.27
N ALA A 151 13.82 62.61 -1.10
CA ALA A 151 14.51 63.64 -1.86
C ALA A 151 15.72 64.17 -1.08
N PRO A 152 16.60 64.97 -1.68
CA PRO A 152 17.31 64.68 -2.93
C PRO A 152 18.85 64.83 -2.75
N SER A 153 19.64 64.36 -3.71
CA SER A 153 20.99 64.90 -3.90
C SER A 153 21.32 65.10 -5.39
N THR A 154 21.88 66.27 -5.65
CA THR A 154 22.27 66.87 -6.93
C THR A 154 22.70 65.96 -8.09
N ALA A 155 21.81 65.87 -9.08
CA ALA A 155 21.98 66.32 -10.47
C ALA A 155 23.13 65.81 -11.40
N VAL A 156 22.77 65.80 -12.70
CA VAL A 156 23.61 65.82 -13.93
C VAL A 156 23.91 64.46 -14.61
N THR A 157 23.04 64.12 -15.59
CA THR A 157 23.34 63.91 -17.03
C THR A 157 24.52 63.00 -17.44
N ALA A 158 24.43 62.02 -18.37
CA ALA A 158 23.36 61.32 -19.09
C ALA A 158 23.98 60.17 -19.94
N THR A 159 23.14 59.47 -20.74
CA THR A 159 23.44 58.80 -22.04
C THR A 159 23.28 57.26 -22.11
N VAL A 160 22.08 56.86 -22.54
CA VAL A 160 21.69 55.79 -23.50
C VAL A 160 22.69 54.67 -23.90
N ALA A 161 22.29 53.41 -23.64
CA ALA A 161 22.26 52.14 -24.45
C ALA A 161 23.32 51.84 -25.57
N PRO A 162 23.53 50.57 -26.04
CA PRO A 162 22.68 49.37 -25.89
C PRO A 162 23.40 48.00 -25.65
N THR A 163 22.59 46.93 -25.69
CA THR A 163 22.84 45.47 -25.67
C THR A 163 24.13 44.92 -26.32
N VAL A 164 24.84 43.99 -25.64
CA VAL A 164 25.71 42.94 -26.24
C VAL A 164 25.61 41.62 -25.45
N THR A 165 25.92 40.49 -26.10
CA THR A 165 25.66 39.09 -25.68
C THR A 165 26.95 38.32 -25.31
N ALA A 166 26.85 37.36 -24.37
CA ALA A 166 27.79 36.24 -24.08
C ALA A 166 29.23 36.59 -23.61
N PRO A 167 30.11 35.59 -23.34
CA PRO A 167 29.97 34.50 -22.36
C PRO A 167 31.10 34.52 -21.29
N MET A 168 30.95 33.79 -20.18
CA MET A 168 32.01 33.69 -19.16
C MET A 168 33.08 32.65 -19.55
N THR A 169 34.35 33.06 -19.55
CA THR A 169 35.49 32.16 -19.79
C THR A 169 36.68 32.50 -18.88
N THR A 170 37.23 31.49 -18.20
CA THR A 170 38.62 31.34 -17.71
C THR A 170 39.28 32.40 -16.78
N THR A 171 39.51 32.01 -15.51
CA THR A 171 40.81 31.89 -14.77
C THR A 171 41.97 32.92 -14.95
N PRO A 172 42.97 32.97 -14.04
CA PRO A 172 42.96 32.99 -12.56
C PRO A 172 43.83 34.15 -12.01
N MET A 173 43.97 34.32 -10.68
CA MET A 173 45.10 35.07 -10.10
C MET A 173 45.68 34.37 -8.86
N THR A 174 46.99 34.56 -8.65
CA THR A 174 47.85 33.66 -7.89
C THR A 174 48.71 34.43 -6.88
N THR A 175 48.75 33.97 -5.61
CA THR A 175 49.73 34.31 -4.54
C THR A 175 49.77 35.80 -4.10
N THR A 176 50.30 36.22 -2.93
CA THR A 176 51.57 35.85 -2.24
C THR A 176 51.49 36.21 -0.72
N PRO A 177 52.54 36.15 0.15
CA PRO A 177 52.45 35.40 1.41
C PRO A 177 52.77 36.22 2.69
N MET A 178 52.96 35.57 3.84
CA MET A 178 53.68 36.14 5.01
C MET A 178 54.68 35.17 5.66
N THR A 179 55.76 35.75 6.20
CA THR A 179 57.04 35.13 6.59
C THR A 179 57.78 36.08 7.56
N THR A 180 58.72 35.70 8.44
CA THR A 180 59.44 34.44 8.74
C THR A 180 59.85 34.46 10.23
N THR A 181 59.94 33.32 10.94
CA THR A 181 60.92 33.19 12.06
C THR A 181 61.37 31.73 12.26
N ASN A 182 62.66 31.48 11.99
CA ASN A 182 63.42 30.31 12.48
C ASN A 182 64.20 30.73 13.75
N GLY A 183 64.64 29.87 14.66
CA GLY A 183 64.53 28.41 14.77
C GLY A 183 65.56 27.89 15.79
N THR A 184 65.50 26.61 16.18
CA THR A 184 66.63 25.81 16.75
C THR A 184 66.31 24.32 16.52
N GLU A 185 67.32 23.48 16.35
CA GLU A 185 67.27 22.19 15.64
C GLU A 185 67.68 21.02 16.56
N GLU A 186 66.88 19.93 16.62
CA GLU A 186 67.33 18.54 16.84
C GLU A 186 66.18 17.50 16.63
N PRO A 187 66.40 16.16 16.68
CA PRO A 187 66.47 15.26 15.52
C PRO A 187 65.18 14.42 15.28
N PRO A 188 65.06 13.68 14.15
CA PRO A 188 63.85 12.93 13.84
C PRO A 188 63.72 11.63 14.64
N MET A 189 62.65 11.49 15.42
CA MET A 189 62.19 10.18 15.90
C MET A 189 60.71 9.94 15.62
N SER A 190 60.48 8.77 15.03
CA SER A 190 59.23 8.21 14.56
C SER A 190 58.06 8.37 15.53
N ALA A 191 57.00 9.03 15.08
CA ALA A 191 55.65 8.89 15.65
C ALA A 191 54.77 8.16 14.62
N THR A 192 54.60 6.85 14.79
CA THR A 192 53.67 6.03 14.01
C THR A 192 52.22 6.50 14.23
N PRO A 193 51.51 7.01 13.21
CA PRO A 193 50.08 7.26 13.32
C PRO A 193 49.29 5.95 13.22
N MET A 194 48.10 5.94 13.83
CA MET A 194 47.12 4.85 13.69
C MET A 194 46.81 4.54 12.22
N PRO A 195 46.45 3.28 11.88
CA PRO A 195 45.98 2.95 10.55
C PRO A 195 44.60 3.58 10.31
N THR A 196 44.52 4.55 9.40
CA THR A 196 43.26 4.90 8.75
C THR A 196 42.82 3.70 7.93
N ALA A 197 41.78 2.99 8.39
CA ALA A 197 41.11 1.96 7.61
C ALA A 197 40.32 2.60 6.47
N THR A 198 41.02 3.01 5.41
CA THR A 198 40.41 3.21 4.10
C THR A 198 39.88 1.85 3.66
N ASN A 199 38.55 1.71 3.61
CA ASN A 199 37.91 0.59 2.93
C ASN A 199 38.24 0.67 1.43
N ALA A 200 39.38 0.10 1.07
CA ALA A 200 39.75 -0.17 -0.31
C ALA A 200 38.76 -1.20 -0.85
N ILE A 201 37.81 -0.72 -1.66
CA ILE A 201 37.07 -1.56 -2.60
C ILE A 201 38.09 -2.39 -3.36
N THR A 202 38.17 -3.67 -3.02
CA THR A 202 39.18 -4.58 -3.56
C THR A 202 38.76 -4.96 -4.96
N GLN A 203 39.15 -4.10 -5.92
CA GLN A 203 39.01 -4.33 -7.34
C GLN A 203 39.94 -5.51 -7.69
N THR A 204 39.39 -6.72 -7.66
CA THR A 204 40.11 -7.93 -8.09
C THR A 204 40.48 -7.76 -9.56
N ASP A 205 41.74 -8.06 -9.90
CA ASP A 205 42.42 -7.64 -11.13
C ASP A 205 41.61 -7.74 -12.42
N ALA A 206 41.25 -6.56 -12.96
CA ALA A 206 40.81 -6.43 -14.34
C ALA A 206 42.02 -6.37 -15.29
N THR A 207 42.63 -7.53 -15.60
CA THR A 207 43.58 -7.67 -16.71
C THR A 207 42.87 -7.64 -18.07
N GLN A 208 42.15 -6.56 -18.36
CA GLN A 208 41.68 -6.22 -19.71
C GLN A 208 41.86 -4.72 -19.95
N THR A 209 43.01 -4.35 -20.52
CA THR A 209 43.24 -3.02 -21.10
C THR A 209 42.49 -2.91 -22.43
N THR A 210 41.15 -2.83 -22.38
CA THR A 210 40.34 -2.62 -23.59
C THR A 210 40.77 -1.32 -24.25
N THR A 211 41.20 -1.39 -25.51
CA THR A 211 41.66 -0.20 -26.23
C THR A 211 40.49 0.76 -26.49
N LEU A 212 40.76 2.05 -26.74
CA LEU A 212 39.71 3.02 -27.08
C LEU A 212 38.89 2.65 -28.36
N ALA A 213 39.40 1.75 -29.20
CA ALA A 213 38.68 1.18 -30.34
C ALA A 213 37.63 0.12 -29.95
N GLU A 214 37.75 -0.49 -28.78
CA GLU A 214 36.92 -1.60 -28.31
C GLU A 214 35.59 -1.13 -27.69
N ARG A 215 35.46 0.18 -27.40
CA ARG A 215 34.21 0.84 -27.04
C ARG A 215 33.28 1.13 -28.25
N ALA A 216 33.66 0.74 -29.46
CA ALA A 216 33.01 1.20 -30.70
C ALA A 216 31.84 0.35 -31.22
N THR A 217 31.58 -0.83 -30.63
CA THR A 217 30.38 -1.61 -30.93
C THR A 217 29.64 -1.91 -29.63
N PRO A 218 28.34 -1.58 -29.49
CA PRO A 218 27.56 -2.09 -28.37
C PRO A 218 27.64 -3.62 -28.35
N PRO A 219 27.64 -4.26 -27.17
CA PRO A 219 27.65 -5.71 -27.10
C PRO A 219 26.48 -6.25 -27.92
N PRO A 220 26.67 -7.34 -28.69
CA PRO A 220 25.61 -7.89 -29.52
C PRO A 220 24.38 -8.14 -28.66
N PRO A 221 23.16 -7.79 -29.13
CA PRO A 221 21.94 -7.98 -28.35
C PRO A 221 21.90 -9.42 -27.82
N LEU A 222 21.69 -9.56 -26.51
CA LEU A 222 21.48 -10.88 -25.92
C LEU A 222 20.36 -11.58 -26.71
N PRO A 223 20.49 -12.88 -27.02
CA PRO A 223 19.41 -13.63 -27.64
C PRO A 223 18.14 -13.43 -26.81
N VAL A 224 17.07 -13.00 -27.46
CA VAL A 224 15.78 -12.78 -26.79
C VAL A 224 15.37 -14.11 -26.16
N GLN A 225 15.39 -14.19 -24.83
CA GLN A 225 14.92 -15.38 -24.14
C GLN A 225 13.43 -15.55 -24.45
N ALA A 226 13.04 -16.72 -24.93
CA ALA A 226 11.64 -17.01 -25.21
C ALA A 226 10.84 -16.93 -23.91
N LEU A 227 9.79 -16.12 -23.90
CA LEU A 227 8.90 -15.99 -22.75
C LEU A 227 8.15 -17.31 -22.56
N ASN A 228 8.51 -18.06 -21.50
CA ASN A 228 7.83 -19.31 -21.16
C ASN A 228 6.56 -18.99 -20.36
N LEU A 229 5.43 -18.89 -21.05
CA LEU A 229 4.11 -18.69 -20.44
C LEU A 229 3.58 -20.01 -19.86
N PRO A 230 2.81 -19.98 -18.75
CA PRO A 230 2.14 -21.17 -18.24
C PRO A 230 1.14 -21.72 -19.28
N PRO A 231 0.93 -23.05 -19.31
CA PRO A 231 0.00 -23.67 -20.25
C PRO A 231 -1.45 -23.23 -19.97
N ILE A 232 -2.16 -22.89 -21.03
CA ILE A 232 -3.58 -22.52 -20.98
C ILE A 232 -4.41 -23.74 -21.39
N SER A 233 -5.33 -24.18 -20.54
CA SER A 233 -6.31 -25.22 -20.85
C SER A 233 -7.70 -24.61 -21.02
N GLN A 234 -8.43 -25.03 -22.05
CA GLN A 234 -9.77 -24.54 -22.38
C GLN A 234 -10.75 -25.70 -22.52
N SER A 235 -11.95 -25.56 -21.97
CA SER A 235 -13.02 -26.56 -22.04
C SER A 235 -14.39 -25.91 -22.03
N GLU A 236 -15.31 -26.41 -22.85
CA GLU A 236 -16.72 -26.01 -22.82
C GLU A 236 -17.50 -26.94 -21.86
N LEU A 237 -18.35 -26.36 -21.02
CA LEU A 237 -19.27 -27.08 -20.13
C LEU A 237 -20.59 -27.39 -20.86
N ASP A 238 -21.34 -28.38 -20.37
CA ASP A 238 -22.64 -28.79 -20.95
C ASP A 238 -23.69 -27.66 -21.04
N ASN A 239 -23.51 -26.58 -20.28
CA ASN A 239 -24.36 -25.38 -20.29
C ASN A 239 -23.86 -24.27 -21.25
N GLY A 240 -22.82 -24.53 -22.05
CA GLY A 240 -22.24 -23.59 -23.02
C GLY A 240 -21.27 -22.56 -22.43
N LEU A 241 -20.91 -22.66 -21.14
CA LEU A 241 -19.84 -21.82 -20.57
C LEU A 241 -18.47 -22.32 -21.03
N ASN A 242 -17.66 -21.42 -21.60
CA ASN A 242 -16.26 -21.69 -21.88
C ASN A 242 -15.41 -21.41 -20.62
N VAL A 243 -14.73 -22.43 -20.13
CA VAL A 243 -13.82 -22.37 -18.98
C VAL A 243 -12.39 -22.29 -19.51
N ILE A 244 -11.69 -21.21 -19.17
CA ILE A 244 -10.27 -21.01 -19.44
C ILE A 244 -9.54 -21.12 -18.11
N SER A 245 -8.54 -22.00 -18.05
CA SER A 245 -7.76 -22.30 -16.85
C SER A 245 -6.27 -22.16 -17.11
N VAL A 246 -5.56 -21.61 -16.14
CA VAL A 246 -4.10 -21.44 -16.14
C VAL A 246 -3.60 -21.91 -14.78
N SER A 247 -2.89 -23.05 -14.76
CA SER A 247 -2.37 -23.63 -13.52
C SER A 247 -0.98 -23.08 -13.21
N GLN A 248 -0.75 -22.73 -11.95
CA GLN A 248 0.54 -22.30 -11.42
C GLN A 248 0.80 -23.00 -10.09
N ASP A 249 1.79 -23.90 -10.04
CA ASP A 249 2.00 -24.79 -8.89
C ASP A 249 2.79 -24.15 -7.72
N GLN A 250 2.90 -22.81 -7.70
CA GLN A 250 3.79 -22.09 -6.77
C GLN A 250 3.13 -21.69 -5.45
N LEU A 251 1.82 -21.41 -5.43
CA LEU A 251 1.09 -20.92 -4.27
C LEU A 251 -0.30 -21.59 -4.20
N PRO A 252 -0.77 -22.05 -3.02
CA PRO A 252 -2.06 -22.73 -2.84
C PRO A 252 -3.22 -21.73 -2.74
N ILE A 253 -3.35 -20.86 -3.74
CA ILE A 253 -4.44 -19.90 -3.92
C ILE A 253 -5.16 -20.18 -5.25
N PHE A 254 -6.35 -19.61 -5.42
CA PHE A 254 -7.04 -19.60 -6.70
C PHE A 254 -7.71 -18.23 -6.93
N THR A 255 -7.94 -17.91 -8.20
CA THR A 255 -8.86 -16.83 -8.62
C THR A 255 -9.75 -17.37 -9.72
N ALA A 256 -11.06 -17.19 -9.57
CA ALA A 256 -12.07 -17.51 -10.58
C ALA A 256 -12.84 -16.23 -10.94
N VAL A 257 -12.98 -15.95 -12.23
CA VAL A 257 -13.69 -14.78 -12.73
C VAL A 257 -14.78 -15.23 -13.70
N LEU A 258 -16.04 -14.97 -13.33
CA LEU A 258 -17.18 -15.08 -14.23
C LEU A 258 -17.29 -13.77 -15.02
N VAL A 259 -17.13 -13.84 -16.34
CA VAL A 259 -17.29 -12.70 -17.25
C VAL A 259 -18.62 -12.82 -17.96
N LEU A 260 -19.50 -11.85 -17.78
CA LEU A 260 -20.82 -11.77 -18.40
C LEU A 260 -20.87 -10.59 -19.40
N PRO A 261 -21.49 -10.75 -20.58
CA PRO A 261 -21.82 -9.63 -21.44
C PRO A 261 -22.93 -8.79 -20.79
N GLY A 262 -22.77 -7.47 -20.73
CA GLY A 262 -23.76 -6.59 -20.09
C GLY A 262 -23.18 -5.51 -19.19
N GLY A 263 -22.08 -4.90 -19.60
CA GLY A 263 -21.58 -3.67 -18.95
C GLY A 263 -22.47 -2.45 -19.24
N GLU A 264 -21.98 -1.27 -18.88
CA GLU A 264 -22.68 0.01 -19.05
C GLU A 264 -23.13 0.30 -20.51
N SER A 265 -22.47 -0.25 -21.52
CA SER A 265 -22.83 -0.12 -22.94
C SER A 265 -24.10 -0.88 -23.34
N ALA A 266 -24.55 -1.84 -22.52
CA ALA A 266 -25.82 -2.54 -22.68
C ALA A 266 -27.00 -1.76 -22.08
N ALA A 267 -26.75 -0.81 -21.18
CA ALA A 267 -27.78 0.08 -20.65
C ALA A 267 -28.14 1.19 -21.66
N PRO A 268 -29.40 1.65 -21.71
CA PRO A 268 -29.74 2.86 -22.45
C PRO A 268 -28.89 4.05 -21.99
N ALA A 269 -28.42 4.89 -22.90
CA ALA A 269 -27.53 6.02 -22.56
C ALA A 269 -28.10 7.06 -21.57
N ALA A 270 -29.40 6.98 -21.24
CA ALA A 270 -30.06 7.76 -20.20
C ALA A 270 -30.07 7.08 -18.80
N GLN A 271 -29.41 5.92 -18.67
CA GLN A 271 -29.43 5.03 -17.51
C GLN A 271 -27.99 4.63 -17.09
N THR A 272 -27.07 5.60 -17.10
CA THR A 272 -25.70 5.43 -16.59
C THR A 272 -25.70 4.96 -15.14
N GLY A 273 -24.85 3.98 -14.84
CA GLY A 273 -24.68 3.39 -13.51
C GLY A 273 -25.60 2.21 -13.23
N VAL A 274 -26.51 1.83 -14.14
CA VAL A 274 -27.38 0.66 -13.93
C VAL A 274 -26.58 -0.64 -13.87
N ALA A 275 -25.55 -0.82 -14.69
CA ALA A 275 -24.73 -2.02 -14.63
C ALA A 275 -23.86 -2.03 -13.36
N ALA A 276 -23.30 -0.89 -12.97
CA ALA A 276 -22.56 -0.73 -11.72
C ALA A 276 -23.40 -1.02 -10.46
N LEU A 277 -24.61 -0.45 -10.38
CA LEU A 277 -25.56 -0.73 -9.29
C LEU A 277 -26.03 -2.18 -9.29
N THR A 278 -26.31 -2.76 -10.48
CA THR A 278 -26.65 -4.19 -10.59
C THR A 278 -25.52 -5.06 -10.05
N ALA A 279 -24.26 -4.74 -10.40
CA ALA A 279 -23.09 -5.48 -9.93
C ALA A 279 -22.94 -5.41 -8.40
N ASP A 280 -23.02 -4.22 -7.79
CA ASP A 280 -22.95 -4.08 -6.33
C ASP A 280 -24.04 -4.92 -5.63
N LEU A 281 -25.27 -4.86 -6.14
CA LEU A 281 -26.42 -5.58 -5.60
C LEU A 281 -26.34 -7.11 -5.71
N LEU A 282 -25.53 -7.67 -6.64
CA LEU A 282 -25.34 -9.13 -6.73
C LEU A 282 -24.80 -9.70 -5.40
N THR A 283 -23.89 -8.97 -4.75
CA THR A 283 -23.25 -9.43 -3.50
C THR A 283 -24.10 -9.19 -2.24
N ARG A 284 -25.24 -8.49 -2.37
CA ARG A 284 -26.10 -8.11 -1.23
C ARG A 284 -27.09 -9.19 -0.79
N GLY A 285 -27.16 -10.31 -1.48
CA GLY A 285 -27.99 -11.44 -1.06
C GLY A 285 -28.49 -12.29 -2.22
N THR A 286 -28.66 -13.59 -1.93
CA THR A 286 -29.25 -14.57 -2.83
C THR A 286 -30.55 -15.13 -2.24
N THR A 287 -31.27 -15.96 -3.01
CA THR A 287 -32.44 -16.67 -2.48
C THR A 287 -32.11 -17.67 -1.35
N THR A 288 -30.83 -17.99 -1.14
CA THR A 288 -30.39 -18.96 -0.12
C THR A 288 -29.48 -18.37 0.97
N ARG A 289 -28.96 -17.14 0.79
CA ARG A 289 -28.03 -16.48 1.71
C ARG A 289 -28.28 -14.97 1.80
N SER A 290 -28.24 -14.43 3.00
CA SER A 290 -28.14 -12.98 3.27
C SER A 290 -26.76 -12.42 2.93
N ALA A 291 -26.63 -11.08 2.83
CA ALA A 291 -25.33 -10.40 2.70
C ALA A 291 -24.34 -10.83 3.81
N GLN A 292 -24.84 -11.00 5.04
CA GLN A 292 -24.04 -11.38 6.19
C GLN A 292 -23.52 -12.82 6.09
N GLU A 293 -24.33 -13.75 5.56
CA GLU A 293 -23.90 -15.13 5.31
C GLU A 293 -22.90 -15.22 4.14
N ILE A 294 -23.08 -14.40 3.10
CA ILE A 294 -22.12 -14.26 1.99
C ILE A 294 -20.77 -13.76 2.54
N ALA A 295 -20.77 -12.64 3.28
CA ALA A 295 -19.57 -12.09 3.91
C ALA A 295 -18.90 -13.11 4.85
N GLY A 296 -19.69 -13.77 5.71
CA GLY A 296 -19.18 -14.78 6.63
C GLY A 296 -18.53 -15.98 5.95
N THR A 297 -19.05 -16.41 4.78
CA THR A 297 -18.45 -17.47 3.96
C THR A 297 -17.13 -17.00 3.33
N ILE A 298 -17.05 -15.74 2.90
CA ILE A 298 -15.84 -15.15 2.32
C ILE A 298 -14.74 -14.98 3.39
N GLU A 299 -15.08 -14.56 4.60
CA GLU A 299 -14.18 -14.56 5.76
C GLU A 299 -13.67 -15.97 6.09
N GLU A 300 -14.55 -16.97 6.14
CA GLU A 300 -14.20 -18.36 6.49
C GLU A 300 -13.28 -19.01 5.46
N THR A 301 -13.52 -18.76 4.18
CA THR A 301 -12.67 -19.22 3.07
C THR A 301 -11.39 -18.38 2.90
N GLY A 302 -11.18 -17.34 3.73
CA GLY A 302 -10.04 -16.42 3.65
C GLY A 302 -9.98 -15.68 2.32
N GLY A 303 -11.13 -15.42 1.69
CA GLY A 303 -11.21 -14.99 0.30
C GLY A 303 -11.68 -13.54 0.12
N GLN A 304 -12.06 -13.25 -1.12
CA GLN A 304 -12.82 -12.05 -1.50
C GLN A 304 -13.84 -12.41 -2.58
N LEU A 305 -14.96 -11.70 -2.61
CA LEU A 305 -15.97 -11.73 -3.66
C LEU A 305 -16.23 -10.30 -4.13
N ILE A 306 -16.01 -10.03 -5.41
CA ILE A 306 -16.12 -8.69 -5.99
C ILE A 306 -16.95 -8.78 -7.28
N ALA A 307 -18.02 -8.00 -7.36
CA ALA A 307 -18.79 -7.80 -8.59
C ALA A 307 -18.56 -6.38 -9.12
N THR A 308 -18.20 -6.26 -10.40
CA THR A 308 -17.94 -4.96 -11.05
C THR A 308 -18.52 -4.91 -12.45
N ALA A 309 -18.98 -3.73 -12.89
CA ALA A 309 -19.33 -3.46 -14.28
C ALA A 309 -18.26 -2.60 -14.95
N GLY A 310 -17.75 -3.07 -16.08
CA GLY A 310 -16.99 -2.28 -17.04
C GLY A 310 -17.91 -1.69 -18.11
N GLN A 311 -17.32 -1.20 -19.21
CA GLN A 311 -18.10 -0.70 -20.34
C GLN A 311 -18.90 -1.81 -21.03
N ASP A 312 -18.27 -2.95 -21.35
CA ASP A 312 -18.94 -3.99 -22.14
C ASP A 312 -19.26 -5.27 -21.35
N THR A 313 -18.55 -5.52 -20.24
CA THR A 313 -18.70 -6.72 -19.41
C THR A 313 -19.06 -6.39 -17.96
N LEU A 314 -19.77 -7.31 -17.32
CA LEU A 314 -19.89 -7.42 -15.87
C LEU A 314 -19.01 -8.60 -15.43
N ASN A 315 -18.15 -8.40 -14.44
CA ASN A 315 -17.23 -9.40 -13.94
C ASN A 315 -17.57 -9.69 -12.47
N VAL A 316 -17.74 -10.98 -12.13
CA VAL A 316 -17.83 -11.43 -10.73
C VAL A 316 -16.61 -12.30 -10.43
N LEU A 317 -15.73 -11.79 -9.59
CA LEU A 317 -14.49 -12.43 -9.16
C LEU A 317 -14.69 -13.05 -7.79
N VAL A 318 -14.22 -14.28 -7.61
CA VAL A 318 -13.99 -14.89 -6.29
C VAL A 318 -12.57 -15.45 -6.24
N SER A 319 -11.87 -15.23 -5.14
CA SER A 319 -10.52 -15.76 -4.91
C SER A 319 -10.32 -16.15 -3.45
N GLY A 320 -9.40 -17.06 -3.16
CA GLY A 320 -9.10 -17.54 -1.81
C GLY A 320 -8.12 -18.72 -1.82
N LEU A 321 -8.09 -19.48 -0.73
CA LEU A 321 -7.24 -20.66 -0.57
C LEU A 321 -7.72 -21.83 -1.45
N SER A 322 -6.80 -22.55 -2.11
CA SER A 322 -7.18 -23.64 -3.04
C SER A 322 -8.01 -24.75 -2.40
N GLU A 323 -7.88 -24.97 -1.09
CA GLU A 323 -8.67 -25.98 -0.36
C GLU A 323 -10.16 -25.63 -0.24
N ASN A 324 -10.52 -24.34 -0.30
CA ASN A 324 -11.90 -23.86 -0.28
C ASN A 324 -12.51 -23.67 -1.68
N PHE A 325 -11.76 -23.97 -2.75
CA PHE A 325 -12.16 -23.70 -4.16
C PHE A 325 -13.60 -24.12 -4.50
N ALA A 326 -14.02 -25.33 -4.10
CA ALA A 326 -15.34 -25.85 -4.43
C ALA A 326 -16.48 -25.06 -3.75
N GLU A 327 -16.26 -24.59 -2.53
CA GLU A 327 -17.23 -23.81 -1.76
C GLU A 327 -17.33 -22.38 -2.31
N SER A 328 -16.20 -21.71 -2.53
CA SER A 328 -16.15 -20.38 -3.14
C SER A 328 -16.73 -20.36 -4.55
N LEU A 329 -16.54 -21.42 -5.34
CA LEU A 329 -17.14 -21.56 -6.67
C LEU A 329 -18.66 -21.79 -6.60
N ALA A 330 -19.15 -22.52 -5.59
CA ALA A 330 -20.59 -22.68 -5.35
C ALA A 330 -21.23 -21.34 -4.93
N LEU A 331 -20.53 -20.53 -4.12
CA LEU A 331 -20.96 -19.19 -3.75
C LEU A 331 -21.02 -18.24 -4.96
N LEU A 332 -20.00 -18.26 -5.83
CA LEU A 332 -20.02 -17.52 -7.11
C LEU A 332 -21.24 -17.91 -7.96
N GLY A 333 -21.54 -19.20 -8.05
CA GLY A 333 -22.71 -19.70 -8.78
C GLY A 333 -24.03 -19.22 -8.19
N ASP A 334 -24.20 -19.25 -6.87
CA ASP A 334 -25.41 -18.77 -6.19
C ASP A 334 -25.63 -17.26 -6.35
N VAL A 335 -24.56 -16.47 -6.21
CA VAL A 335 -24.55 -15.01 -6.39
C VAL A 335 -24.87 -14.61 -7.84
N ALA A 336 -24.35 -15.35 -8.83
CA ALA A 336 -24.60 -15.07 -10.24
C ALA A 336 -25.99 -15.52 -10.72
N LEU A 337 -26.56 -16.59 -10.14
CA LEU A 337 -27.80 -17.22 -10.63
C LEU A 337 -29.05 -16.85 -9.82
N ASN A 338 -28.92 -16.59 -8.51
CA ASN A 338 -30.05 -16.41 -7.60
C ASN A 338 -30.03 -15.08 -6.81
N PRO A 339 -29.56 -13.92 -7.33
CA PRO A 339 -29.54 -12.66 -6.57
C PRO A 339 -30.94 -12.16 -6.24
N THR A 340 -31.16 -11.65 -5.03
CA THR A 340 -32.48 -11.18 -4.57
C THR A 340 -32.72 -9.68 -4.69
N PHE A 341 -31.67 -8.88 -4.93
CA PHE A 341 -31.73 -7.40 -5.00
C PHE A 341 -32.52 -6.78 -3.83
N PRO A 342 -32.05 -6.90 -2.57
CA PRO A 342 -32.82 -6.51 -1.38
C PRO A 342 -33.22 -5.03 -1.40
N ALA A 343 -34.49 -4.74 -1.11
CA ALA A 343 -35.02 -3.38 -1.18
C ALA A 343 -34.47 -2.42 -0.10
N GLN A 344 -33.75 -2.93 0.90
CA GLN A 344 -33.02 -2.14 1.90
C GLN A 344 -31.66 -1.62 1.39
N GLU A 345 -31.17 -2.13 0.25
CA GLU A 345 -29.87 -1.81 -0.35
C GLU A 345 -30.02 -0.93 -1.61
N LEU A 346 -31.23 -0.38 -1.84
CA LEU A 346 -31.63 0.48 -2.97
C LEU A 346 -31.88 1.93 -2.54
#